data_AF-A0A2E7TRN2-F1
#
_entry.id   AF-A0A2E7TRN2-F1
#
_cell.length_a   1.000
_cell.length_b   1.000
_cell.length_c   1.000
_cell.angle_alpha   90.00
_cell.angle_beta   90.00
_cell.angle_gamma   90.00
#
_symmetry.space_group_name_H-M   'P 1'
#
loop_
_entity.id
_entity.type
_entity.pdbx_description
1 polymer ?
#
loop_
_entity_poly.entity_id
_entity_poly.type
_entity_poly.pdbx_seq_one_letter_code
_entity_poly.pdbx_strand_id
1 'polypeptide(L)'
;MDRSKAPEIINQIELTKLKVQKENINGVEVNYVHGGSAPLLKLELVYNAGSKYQSQPLIASLAFDILRDGSKKINGKAFKEAINGLGVYYGMD
;
A
#
# COMPACT_ATOMS: atom_id res chain seq x y z
N MET A 1 44.43 4.63 -28.23
CA MET A 1 43.10 4.12 -27.83
C MET A 1 42.47 3.46 -29.04
N ASP A 2 42.16 2.18 -28.93
CA ASP A 2 41.50 1.41 -29.99
C ASP A 2 40.00 1.71 -29.96
N ARG A 3 39.47 2.30 -31.04
CA ARG A 3 38.06 2.74 -31.14
C ARG A 3 37.12 1.58 -31.49
N SER A 4 37.65 0.37 -31.72
CA SER A 4 36.87 -0.83 -32.04
C SER A 4 36.47 -1.65 -30.80
N LYS A 5 37.08 -1.36 -29.64
CA LYS A 5 36.75 -2.03 -28.38
C LYS A 5 35.81 -1.17 -27.56
N ALA A 6 34.59 -1.67 -27.35
CA ALA A 6 33.66 -1.06 -26.41
C ALA A 6 34.25 -1.10 -24.99
N PRO A 7 34.12 -0.02 -24.21
CA PRO A 7 34.56 -0.03 -22.82
C PRO A 7 33.77 -1.04 -21.99
N GLU A 8 34.43 -1.63 -21.02
CA GLU A 8 33.82 -2.62 -20.12
C GLU A 8 32.76 -1.95 -19.25
N ILE A 9 31.53 -2.48 -19.25
CA ILE A 9 30.42 -1.94 -18.47
C ILE A 9 30.54 -2.44 -17.03
N ILE A 10 31.07 -1.60 -16.13
CA ILE A 10 31.21 -1.90 -14.69
C ILE A 10 30.00 -1.36 -13.90
N ASN A 11 28.78 -1.53 -14.42
CA ASN A 11 27.57 -1.14 -13.69
C ASN A 11 26.99 -2.36 -12.95
N GLN A 12 27.68 -2.77 -11.89
CA GLN A 12 27.14 -3.74 -10.93
C GLN A 12 26.30 -2.96 -9.90
N ILE A 13 25.07 -2.63 -10.27
CA ILE A 13 24.12 -2.00 -9.35
C ILE A 13 23.52 -3.11 -8.46
N GLU A 14 24.02 -3.23 -7.24
CA GLU A 14 23.36 -4.05 -6.23
C GLU A 14 22.14 -3.31 -5.68
N LEU A 15 20.95 -3.72 -6.12
CA LEU A 15 19.71 -3.26 -5.52
C LEU A 15 19.57 -3.90 -4.13
N THR A 16 19.89 -3.15 -3.08
CA THR A 16 19.59 -3.55 -1.70
C THR A 16 18.08 -3.68 -1.53
N LYS A 17 17.57 -4.92 -1.57
CA LYS A 17 16.19 -5.22 -1.21
C LYS A 17 16.08 -5.24 0.31
N LEU A 18 15.20 -4.41 0.84
CA LEU A 18 14.87 -4.45 2.25
C LEU A 18 14.22 -5.80 2.59
N LYS A 19 14.58 -6.37 3.74
CA LYS A 19 14.01 -7.63 4.20
C LYS A 19 12.61 -7.38 4.77
N VAL A 20 11.62 -8.10 4.25
CA VAL A 20 10.25 -8.08 4.75
C VAL A 20 10.14 -8.95 5.99
N GLN A 21 9.55 -8.41 7.05
CA GLN A 21 9.17 -9.16 8.24
C GLN A 21 7.69 -9.55 8.12
N LYS A 22 7.36 -10.75 8.60
CA LYS A 22 6.02 -11.33 8.49
C LYS A 22 5.58 -11.85 9.84
N GLU A 23 4.38 -11.47 10.25
CA GLU A 23 3.75 -11.96 11.48
C GLU A 23 2.30 -12.34 11.20
N ASN A 24 1.77 -13.26 12.01
CA ASN A 24 0.34 -13.57 12.02
C ASN A 24 -0.26 -13.03 13.32
N ILE A 25 -1.19 -12.08 13.20
CA ILE A 25 -1.86 -11.45 14.34
C ILE A 25 -3.36 -11.70 14.20
N ASN A 26 -3.93 -12.46 15.12
CA ASN A 26 -5.37 -12.79 15.14
C ASN A 26 -5.89 -13.37 13.79
N GLY A 27 -5.07 -14.15 13.08
CA GLY A 27 -5.42 -14.72 11.79
C GLY A 27 -5.19 -13.80 10.59
N VAL A 28 -4.68 -12.58 10.79
CA VAL A 28 -4.32 -11.65 9.72
C VAL A 28 -2.81 -11.68 9.50
N GLU A 29 -2.38 -11.82 8.25
CA GLU A 29 -0.96 -11.70 7.87
C GLU A 29 -0.57 -10.22 7.86
N VAL A 30 0.44 -9.88 8.67
CA VAL A 30 1.02 -8.54 8.75
C VAL A 30 2.41 -8.60 8.15
N ASN A 31 2.59 -7.94 7.01
CA ASN A 31 3.88 -7.79 6.35
C ASN A 31 4.37 -6.35 6.56
N TYR A 32 5.60 -6.18 7.04
CA TYR A 32 6.17 -4.85 7.24
C TYR A 32 7.65 -4.80 6.90
N VAL A 33 8.09 -3.60 6.52
CA VAL A 33 9.47 -3.31 6.13
C VAL A 33 9.92 -2.07 6.89
N HIS A 34 11.04 -2.17 7.61
CA HIS A 34 11.67 -1.01 8.21
C HIS A 34 12.58 -0.34 7.17
N GLY A 35 12.04 0.68 6.50
CA GLY A 35 12.59 1.23 5.26
C GLY A 35 13.70 2.26 5.39
N GLY A 36 14.06 2.70 6.60
CA GLY A 36 15.17 3.64 6.81
C GLY A 36 14.85 4.77 7.78
N SER A 37 15.45 5.94 7.53
CA SER A 37 15.55 7.06 8.47
C SER A 37 14.38 8.05 8.47
N ALA A 38 13.46 7.95 7.52
CA ALA A 38 12.32 8.87 7.44
C ALA A 38 11.25 8.49 8.47
N PRO A 39 10.70 9.45 9.24
CA PRO A 39 9.62 9.20 10.19
C PRO A 39 8.27 9.13 9.47
N LEU A 40 8.15 8.28 8.44
CA LEU A 40 6.95 8.08 7.64
C LEU A 40 6.43 6.66 7.81
N LEU A 41 5.10 6.54 7.90
CA LEU A 41 4.39 5.26 7.95
C LEU A 41 3.45 5.17 6.74
N LYS A 42 3.57 4.07 5.98
CA LYS A 42 2.56 3.66 5.01
C LYS A 42 1.85 2.42 5.57
N LEU A 43 0.52 2.45 5.64
CA LEU A 43 -0.32 1.34 6.06
C LEU A 43 -1.26 0.97 4.92
N GLU A 44 -1.30 -0.31 4.56
CA GLU A 44 -2.17 -0.84 3.51
C GLU A 44 -2.99 -2.01 4.07
N LEU A 45 -4.29 -2.00 3.79
CA LEU A 45 -5.19 -3.11 4.12
C LEU A 45 -5.52 -3.84 2.82
N VAL A 46 -5.00 -5.06 2.68
CA VAL A 46 -5.17 -5.86 1.48
C VAL A 46 -6.19 -6.96 1.76
N TYR A 47 -7.22 -7.02 0.91
CA TYR A 47 -8.29 -8.01 1.02
C TYR A 47 -8.23 -8.96 -0.17
N ASN A 48 -8.41 -10.26 0.08
CA ASN A 48 -8.64 -11.24 -1.00
C ASN A 48 -10.09 -11.12 -1.50
N ALA A 49 -10.38 -10.00 -2.16
CA ALA A 49 -11.68 -9.60 -2.64
C ALA A 49 -11.53 -8.83 -3.97
N GLY A 50 -12.65 -8.43 -4.56
CA GLY A 50 -12.67 -7.61 -5.78
C GLY A 50 -13.65 -8.10 -6.83
N SER A 51 -13.62 -7.46 -8.00
CA SER A 51 -14.55 -7.72 -9.11
C SER A 51 -14.50 -9.17 -9.62
N LYS A 52 -13.38 -9.88 -9.42
CA LYS A 52 -13.27 -11.32 -9.73
C LYS A 52 -14.25 -12.18 -8.93
N TYR A 53 -14.63 -11.75 -7.74
CA TYR A 53 -15.46 -12.51 -6.79
C TYR A 53 -16.90 -11.99 -6.69
N GLN A 54 -17.27 -10.96 -7.46
CA GLN A 54 -18.59 -10.34 -7.34
C GLN A 54 -19.66 -11.20 -8.02
N SER A 55 -20.83 -11.29 -7.39
CA SER A 55 -22.01 -11.97 -7.96
C SER A 55 -22.71 -11.14 -9.03
N GLN A 56 -22.59 -9.81 -8.97
CA GLN A 56 -23.17 -8.87 -9.91
C GLN A 56 -22.19 -7.71 -10.16
N PRO A 57 -22.26 -7.05 -11.33
CA PRO A 57 -21.42 -5.89 -11.63
C PRO A 57 -21.54 -4.80 -10.56
N LEU A 58 -20.43 -4.06 -10.34
CA LEU A 58 -20.33 -2.89 -9.46
C LEU A 58 -20.45 -3.15 -7.96
N ILE A 59 -20.73 -4.39 -7.51
CA ILE A 59 -20.77 -4.69 -6.07
C ILE A 59 -19.42 -4.40 -5.42
N ALA A 60 -18.32 -4.84 -6.03
CA ALA A 60 -16.99 -4.62 -5.46
C ALA A 60 -16.66 -3.13 -5.37
N SER A 61 -16.88 -2.36 -6.45
CA SER A 61 -16.61 -0.91 -6.45
C SER A 61 -17.49 -0.16 -5.46
N LEU A 62 -18.78 -0.47 -5.42
CA LEU A 62 -19.70 0.15 -4.47
C LEU A 62 -19.31 -0.17 -3.03
N ALA A 63 -18.93 -1.42 -2.74
CA ALA A 63 -18.46 -1.82 -1.42
C ALA A 63 -17.20 -1.03 -1.01
N PHE A 64 -16.28 -0.79 -1.94
CA PHE A 64 -15.11 0.06 -1.70
C PHE A 64 -15.48 1.53 -1.47
N ASP A 65 -16.43 2.07 -2.23
CA ASP A 65 -16.87 3.45 -2.09
C ASP A 65 -17.50 3.71 -0.70
N ILE A 66 -18.40 2.81 -0.26
CA ILE A 66 -19.11 2.98 1.02
C ILE A 66 -18.22 2.77 2.26
N LEU A 67 -17.07 2.11 2.14
CA LEU A 67 -16.10 2.02 3.25
C LEU A 67 -15.61 3.41 3.70
N ARG A 68 -15.71 4.43 2.83
CA ARG A 68 -15.33 5.82 3.11
C ARG A 68 -16.45 6.65 3.73
N ASP A 69 -17.68 6.14 3.71
CA ASP A 69 -18.86 6.84 4.22
C ASP A 69 -19.06 6.62 5.72
N GLY A 70 -18.13 5.90 6.35
CA GLY A 70 -18.02 5.76 7.80
C GLY A 70 -18.29 4.34 8.27
N SER A 71 -18.57 4.24 9.55
CA SER A 71 -18.91 3.00 10.24
C SER A 71 -20.03 3.27 11.24
N LYS A 72 -20.45 2.24 11.97
CA LYS A 72 -21.39 2.38 13.09
C LYS A 72 -20.93 3.37 14.18
N LYS A 73 -19.61 3.64 14.27
CA LYS A 73 -19.03 4.49 15.33
C LYS A 73 -18.67 5.91 14.86
N ILE A 74 -18.45 6.12 13.57
CA ILE A 74 -18.01 7.41 13.01
C ILE A 74 -18.62 7.58 11.62
N ASN A 75 -19.22 8.72 11.33
CA ASN A 75 -19.75 8.99 9.99
C ASN A 75 -18.63 9.43 9.03
N GLY A 76 -18.89 9.35 7.72
CA GLY A 76 -17.90 9.67 6.69
C GLY A 76 -17.36 11.10 6.74
N LYS A 77 -18.19 12.07 7.18
CA LYS A 77 -17.74 13.47 7.34
C LYS A 77 -16.68 13.57 8.46
N ALA A 78 -17.00 13.04 9.63
CA ALA A 78 -16.09 13.04 10.77
C ALA A 78 -14.81 12.24 10.49
N PHE A 79 -14.92 11.13 9.76
CA PHE A 79 -13.75 10.37 9.32
C PHE A 79 -12.85 11.20 8.40
N LYS A 80 -13.41 11.86 7.38
CA LYS A 80 -12.65 12.72 6.45
C LYS A 80 -12.00 13.90 7.18
N GLU A 81 -12.70 14.53 8.11
CA GLU A 81 -12.16 15.61 8.94
C GLU A 81 -10.99 15.13 9.80
N ALA A 82 -11.09 13.95 10.42
CA ALA A 82 -10.02 13.38 11.22
C ALA A 82 -8.77 13.08 10.38
N ILE A 83 -8.93 12.44 9.21
CA ILE A 83 -7.81 12.14 8.30
C ILE A 83 -7.14 13.42 7.79
N ASN A 84 -7.94 14.41 7.36
CA ASN A 84 -7.42 15.69 6.88
C ASN A 84 -6.69 16.47 7.97
N GLY A 85 -7.22 16.46 9.21
CA GLY A 85 -6.60 17.14 10.36
C GLY A 85 -5.23 16.57 10.73
N LEU A 86 -4.96 15.31 10.39
CA LEU A 86 -3.65 14.67 10.59
C LEU A 86 -2.67 14.93 9.44
N GLY A 87 -3.09 15.60 8.35
CA GLY A 87 -2.27 15.81 7.15
C GLY A 87 -1.90 14.52 6.42
N VAL A 88 -2.67 13.45 6.62
CA VAL A 88 -2.41 12.13 6.05
C VAL A 88 -3.00 12.01 4.65
N TYR A 89 -2.25 11.42 3.73
CA TYR A 89 -2.81 10.95 2.46
C TYR A 89 -3.57 9.65 2.69
N TYR A 90 -4.85 9.63 2.35
CA TYR A 90 -5.69 8.44 2.37
C TYR A 90 -6.23 8.16 0.96
N GLY A 91 -5.72 7.11 0.34
CA GLY A 91 -6.11 6.63 -0.99
C GLY A 91 -6.49 5.16 -0.95
N MET A 92 -7.26 4.72 -1.95
CA MET A 92 -7.37 3.30 -2.29
C MET A 92 -6.81 3.17 -3.69
N ASP A 93 -5.70 2.44 -3.81
CA ASP A 93 -5.07 2.07 -5.07
C ASP A 93 -5.68 0.76 -5.62
#